data_AF-A0A7V7JKG9-F1
#
_entry.id   AF-A0A7V7JKG9-F1
#
_cell.length_a   1.000
_cell.length_b   1.000
_cell.length_c   1.000
_cell.angle_alpha   90.00
_cell.angle_beta   90.00
_cell.angle_gamma   90.00
#
_symmetry.space_group_name_H-M   'P 1'
#
loop_
_entity.id
_entity.type
_entity.pdbx_description
1 polymer ?
#
loop_
_entity_poly.entity_id
_entity_poly.type
_entity_poly.pdbx_seq_one_letter_code
_entity_poly.pdbx_strand_id
1 'polypeptide(L)'
;MGPADRRRRHHAGSRRCLPPGLVEQHPVKVFGIAGWSGAGKTTLLEKLIIEIGGRGFSVSTLKHTHHAVDIDRPGKDSFRHREAGAIEVLVASSSRWALMHELRGGAEPPVEELIRHMTPVDLLIIEGFKSHAHPKLEVHRPSLGKPMLWPSDPTIAGIASDQRLEGLTLPVLPLDDAAAIAEFVLAAVDLMAG
;
A
#
# COMPACT_ATOMS: atom_id res chain seq x y z
N MET A 1 -4.32 54.73 -32.88
CA MET A 1 -4.80 54.37 -31.53
C MET A 1 -5.49 53.03 -31.61
N GLY A 2 -4.95 52.03 -30.90
CA GLY A 2 -5.47 50.64 -30.81
C GLY A 2 -4.39 49.77 -30.14
N PRO A 3 -4.69 49.00 -29.09
CA PRO A 3 -3.80 48.84 -27.94
C PRO A 3 -2.81 47.66 -28.05
N ALA A 4 -1.72 47.81 -27.28
CA ALA A 4 -0.67 46.84 -27.07
C ALA A 4 -1.14 45.60 -26.30
N ASP A 5 -0.88 44.41 -26.82
CA ASP A 5 -0.97 43.15 -26.07
C ASP A 5 0.43 42.67 -25.69
N ARG A 6 0.83 42.95 -24.45
CA ARG A 6 2.07 42.44 -23.83
C ARG A 6 1.83 41.01 -23.36
N ARG A 7 2.23 40.01 -24.16
CA ARG A 7 2.34 38.64 -23.67
C ARG A 7 3.64 38.46 -22.89
N ARG A 8 3.48 38.31 -21.57
CA ARG A 8 4.53 37.91 -20.62
C ARG A 8 5.06 36.54 -21.01
N ARG A 9 6.37 36.45 -21.25
CA ARG A 9 7.09 35.17 -21.32
C ARG A 9 7.31 34.67 -19.90
N HIS A 10 6.61 33.61 -19.50
CA HIS A 10 7.04 32.78 -18.37
C HIS A 10 8.00 31.73 -18.93
N HIS A 11 9.30 31.95 -18.77
CA HIS A 11 10.31 30.89 -18.87
C HIS A 11 10.30 30.14 -17.52
N ALA A 12 9.38 29.19 -17.38
CA ALA A 12 9.53 28.13 -16.40
C ALA A 12 10.54 27.12 -16.97
N GLY A 13 11.63 26.91 -16.24
CA GLY A 13 12.72 26.02 -16.64
C GLY A 13 12.20 24.63 -17.02
N SER A 14 12.59 24.16 -18.19
CA SER A 14 12.29 22.82 -18.68
C SER A 14 12.85 21.78 -17.71
N ARG A 15 12.00 21.16 -16.89
CA ARG A 15 12.35 19.88 -16.28
C ARG A 15 12.51 18.90 -17.45
N ARG A 16 13.75 18.47 -17.69
CA ARG A 16 14.06 17.45 -18.70
C ARG A 16 13.22 16.22 -18.39
N CYS A 17 12.38 15.83 -19.34
CA CYS A 17 11.78 14.50 -19.35
C CYS A 17 12.92 13.50 -19.54
N LEU A 18 13.27 12.75 -18.51
CA LEU A 18 14.19 11.62 -18.65
C LEU A 18 13.43 10.45 -19.32
N PRO A 19 14.07 9.71 -20.24
CA PRO A 19 13.47 8.50 -20.82
C PRO A 19 13.31 7.40 -19.76
N PRO A 20 12.36 6.46 -19.93
CA PRO A 20 12.20 5.33 -19.03
C PRO A 20 13.38 4.36 -19.21
N GLY A 21 14.35 4.42 -18.30
CA GLY A 21 15.51 3.53 -18.26
C GLY A 21 16.69 4.19 -17.54
N LEU A 22 16.99 3.70 -16.33
CA LEU A 22 17.88 4.26 -15.31
C LEU A 22 17.35 5.51 -14.60
N VAL A 23 16.25 5.35 -13.88
CA VAL A 23 16.14 5.97 -12.56
C VAL A 23 16.83 4.99 -11.61
N GLU A 24 17.74 5.46 -10.77
CA GLU A 24 18.22 4.64 -9.64
C GLU A 24 16.98 4.18 -8.87
N GLN A 25 16.64 2.90 -8.99
CA GLN A 25 15.50 2.35 -8.28
C GLN A 25 15.92 2.23 -6.83
N HIS A 26 15.58 3.24 -6.02
CA HIS A 26 15.53 3.04 -4.59
C HIS A 26 14.61 1.84 -4.34
N PRO A 27 15.08 0.80 -3.64
CA PRO A 27 14.22 -0.34 -3.33
C PRO A 27 13.01 0.19 -2.58
N VAL A 28 11.81 -0.09 -3.11
CA VAL A 28 10.54 0.29 -2.50
C VAL A 28 10.55 -0.16 -1.05
N LYS A 29 10.34 0.76 -0.11
CA LYS A 29 10.24 0.41 1.30
C LYS A 29 8.93 -0.33 1.53
N VAL A 30 8.97 -1.39 2.33
CA VAL A 30 7.81 -2.26 2.58
C VAL A 30 7.50 -2.28 4.06
N PHE A 31 6.24 -2.05 4.41
CA PHE A 31 5.76 -2.15 5.78
C PHE A 31 4.40 -2.86 5.83
N GLY A 32 4.18 -3.71 6.83
CA GLY A 32 2.99 -4.55 6.95
C GLY A 32 2.00 -4.05 7.99
N ILE A 33 0.71 -4.27 7.75
CA ILE A 33 -0.34 -4.14 8.77
C ILE A 33 -0.95 -5.51 9.03
N ALA A 34 -0.77 -6.00 10.26
CA ALA A 34 -1.22 -7.30 10.71
C ALA A 34 -2.35 -7.16 11.75
N GLY A 35 -3.05 -8.26 12.03
CA GLY A 35 -4.11 -8.30 13.03
C GLY A 35 -5.34 -9.10 12.58
N TRP A 36 -6.17 -9.48 13.53
CA TRP A 36 -7.35 -10.31 13.28
C TRP A 36 -8.42 -9.58 12.43
N SER A 37 -9.32 -10.36 11.83
CA SER A 37 -10.49 -9.78 11.15
C SER A 37 -11.31 -8.95 12.14
N GLY A 38 -11.82 -7.80 11.70
CA GLY A 38 -12.55 -6.85 12.55
C GLY A 38 -11.68 -5.96 13.45
N ALA A 39 -10.35 -6.10 13.47
CA ALA A 39 -9.48 -5.29 14.33
C ALA A 39 -9.46 -3.80 13.96
N GLY A 40 -9.81 -3.45 12.72
CA GLY A 40 -9.80 -2.07 12.21
C GLY A 40 -8.65 -1.75 11.24
N LYS A 41 -8.00 -2.77 10.68
CA LYS A 41 -6.86 -2.62 9.75
C LYS A 41 -7.18 -1.70 8.57
N THR A 42 -8.28 -1.94 7.88
CA THR A 42 -8.66 -1.14 6.69
C THR A 42 -8.85 0.33 7.03
N THR A 43 -9.56 0.64 8.11
CA THR A 43 -9.73 2.02 8.58
C THR A 43 -8.40 2.67 8.97
N LEU A 44 -7.49 1.92 9.59
CA LEU A 44 -6.15 2.42 9.89
C LEU A 44 -5.36 2.68 8.59
N LEU A 45 -5.34 1.74 7.64
CA LEU A 45 -4.65 1.90 6.35
C LEU A 45 -5.12 3.16 5.61
N GLU A 46 -6.43 3.40 5.53
CA GLU A 46 -6.98 4.61 4.88
C GLU A 46 -6.40 5.88 5.49
N LYS A 47 -6.38 5.97 6.83
CA LYS A 47 -5.80 7.11 7.54
C LYS A 47 -4.29 7.24 7.29
N LEU A 48 -3.56 6.13 7.29
CA LEU A 48 -2.11 6.14 7.04
C LEU A 48 -1.77 6.58 5.62
N ILE A 49 -2.53 6.15 4.61
CA ILE A 49 -2.33 6.57 3.22
C ILE A 49 -2.51 8.10 3.11
N ILE A 50 -3.55 8.65 3.75
CA ILE A 50 -3.81 10.09 3.75
C ILE A 50 -2.69 10.84 4.49
N GLU A 51 -2.32 10.39 5.69
CA GLU A 51 -1.34 11.05 6.55
C GLU A 51 0.06 11.03 5.92
N ILE A 52 0.53 9.86 5.47
CA ILE A 52 1.85 9.70 4.86
C ILE A 52 1.91 10.42 3.50
N GLY A 53 0.83 10.35 2.72
CA GLY A 53 0.70 11.13 1.48
C GLY A 53 0.74 12.64 1.72
N GLY A 54 0.09 13.12 2.79
CA GLY A 54 0.12 14.52 3.23
C GLY A 54 1.53 15.01 3.61
N ARG A 55 2.43 14.10 3.99
CA ARG A 55 3.85 14.36 4.29
C ARG A 55 4.75 14.35 3.05
N GLY A 56 4.19 14.12 1.85
CA GLY A 56 4.90 14.19 0.58
C GLY A 56 5.45 12.86 0.07
N PHE A 57 5.17 11.74 0.74
CA PHE A 57 5.56 10.41 0.28
C PHE A 57 4.51 9.81 -0.66
N SER A 58 4.96 9.16 -1.72
CA SER A 58 4.11 8.32 -2.56
C SER A 58 3.85 6.98 -1.88
N VAL A 59 2.58 6.56 -1.84
CA VAL A 59 2.15 5.33 -1.16
C VAL A 59 1.35 4.45 -2.10
N SER A 60 1.65 3.16 -2.11
CA SER A 60 0.81 2.12 -2.70
C SER A 60 0.43 1.08 -1.65
N THR A 61 -0.60 0.28 -1.94
CA THR A 61 -1.01 -0.83 -1.08
C THR A 61 -1.02 -2.15 -1.82
N LEU A 62 -0.61 -3.22 -1.15
CA LEU A 62 -0.81 -4.59 -1.60
C LEU A 62 -1.67 -5.32 -0.57
N LYS A 63 -2.81 -5.87 -1.01
CA LYS A 63 -3.67 -6.69 -0.16
C LYS A 63 -3.60 -8.15 -0.59
N HIS A 64 -3.32 -9.03 0.37
CA HIS A 64 -3.32 -10.48 0.14
C HIS A 64 -4.48 -11.14 0.89
N THR A 65 -5.27 -11.95 0.18
CA THR A 65 -6.47 -12.63 0.68
C THR A 65 -6.48 -14.07 0.21
N HIS A 66 -7.01 -14.98 1.04
CA HIS A 66 -7.20 -16.39 0.69
C HIS A 66 -8.50 -16.64 -0.08
N HIS A 67 -9.30 -15.60 -0.33
CA HIS A 67 -10.53 -15.67 -1.10
C HIS A 67 -10.28 -15.23 -2.53
N ALA A 68 -10.97 -15.85 -3.49
CA ALA A 68 -11.00 -15.38 -4.86
C ALA A 68 -11.47 -13.91 -4.89
N VAL A 69 -10.76 -13.09 -5.66
CA VAL A 69 -11.08 -11.67 -5.86
C VAL A 69 -11.55 -11.51 -7.30
N ASP A 70 -12.77 -11.04 -7.47
CA ASP A 70 -13.23 -10.55 -8.78
C ASP A 70 -13.38 -9.03 -8.71
N ILE A 71 -12.60 -8.35 -9.55
CA ILE A 71 -12.66 -6.89 -9.71
C ILE A 71 -13.71 -6.52 -10.76
N ASP A 72 -14.10 -7.47 -11.60
CA ASP A 72 -15.07 -7.28 -12.66
C ASP A 72 -16.47 -7.78 -12.27
N ARG A 73 -17.46 -7.50 -13.12
CA ARG A 73 -18.83 -7.94 -12.94
C ARG A 73 -19.16 -9.07 -13.92
N PRO A 74 -19.75 -10.19 -13.45
CA PRO A 74 -20.21 -11.26 -14.32
C PRO A 74 -21.06 -10.74 -15.48
N GLY A 75 -20.77 -11.24 -16.68
CA GLY A 75 -21.49 -10.89 -17.92
C GLY A 75 -21.02 -9.62 -18.64
N LYS A 76 -20.06 -8.86 -18.09
CA LYS A 76 -19.39 -7.77 -18.82
C LYS A 76 -18.31 -8.30 -19.76
N ASP A 77 -17.89 -7.45 -20.71
CA ASP A 77 -16.98 -7.85 -21.79
C ASP A 77 -15.63 -8.35 -21.25
N SER A 78 -15.03 -7.63 -20.31
CA SER A 78 -13.76 -8.03 -19.68
C SER A 78 -13.87 -9.33 -18.88
N PHE A 79 -15.00 -9.59 -18.22
CA PHE A 79 -15.28 -10.85 -17.54
C PHE A 79 -15.35 -11.99 -18.56
N ARG A 80 -16.07 -11.78 -19.67
CA ARG A 80 -16.16 -12.76 -20.76
C ARG A 80 -14.81 -13.03 -21.41
N HIS A 81 -13.93 -12.02 -21.52
CA HIS A 81 -12.57 -12.22 -22.03
C HIS A 81 -11.75 -13.13 -21.11
N ARG A 82 -11.83 -12.92 -19.79
CA ARG A 82 -11.18 -13.78 -18.79
C ARG A 82 -11.70 -15.22 -18.87
N GLU A 83 -13.02 -15.41 -18.84
CA GLU A 83 -13.64 -16.74 -18.94
C GLU A 83 -13.33 -17.45 -20.26
N ALA A 84 -13.16 -16.70 -21.36
CA ALA A 84 -12.81 -17.26 -22.66
C ALA A 84 -11.37 -17.78 -22.77
N GLY A 85 -10.51 -17.52 -21.77
CA GLY A 85 -9.15 -18.05 -21.75
C GLY A 85 -8.02 -17.02 -21.81
N ALA A 86 -8.32 -15.71 -21.78
CA ALA A 86 -7.27 -14.70 -21.76
C ALA A 86 -6.37 -14.87 -20.51
N ILE A 87 -5.05 -14.85 -20.70
CA ILE A 87 -4.08 -14.89 -19.60
C ILE A 87 -4.07 -13.56 -18.87
N GLU A 88 -4.13 -12.47 -19.64
CA GLU A 88 -4.23 -11.11 -19.12
C GLU A 88 -5.39 -10.37 -19.77
N VAL A 89 -6.09 -9.57 -18.98
CA VAL A 89 -7.11 -8.63 -19.45
C VAL A 89 -6.81 -7.26 -18.87
N LEU A 90 -6.58 -6.28 -19.73
CA LEU A 90 -6.38 -4.88 -19.36
C LEU A 90 -7.61 -4.06 -19.72
N VAL A 91 -8.19 -3.40 -18.74
CA VAL A 91 -9.32 -2.47 -18.92
C VAL A 91 -8.83 -1.07 -18.61
N ALA A 92 -9.06 -0.12 -19.52
CA ALA A 92 -8.60 1.25 -19.36
C ALA A 92 -9.73 2.26 -19.60
N SER A 93 -9.63 3.40 -18.93
CA SER A 93 -10.49 4.58 -19.09
C SER A 93 -9.64 5.85 -18.98
N SER A 94 -10.24 7.02 -19.19
CA SER A 94 -9.56 8.30 -18.97
C SER A 94 -9.16 8.55 -17.51
N SER A 95 -9.76 7.84 -16.55
CA SER A 95 -9.53 8.05 -15.12
C SER A 95 -8.55 7.04 -14.49
N ARG A 96 -8.51 5.81 -15.01
CA ARG A 96 -7.74 4.69 -14.45
C ARG A 96 -7.72 3.50 -15.40
N TRP A 97 -6.84 2.55 -15.12
CA TRP A 97 -6.82 1.23 -15.73
C TRP A 97 -6.70 0.14 -14.65
N ALA A 98 -7.05 -1.10 -15.01
CA ALA A 98 -6.92 -2.29 -14.19
C ALA A 98 -6.41 -3.45 -15.05
N LEU A 99 -5.43 -4.19 -14.54
CA LEU A 99 -4.89 -5.41 -15.14
C LEU A 99 -5.29 -6.61 -14.28
N MET A 100 -5.92 -7.60 -14.91
CA MET A 100 -6.18 -8.90 -14.30
C MET A 100 -5.25 -9.93 -14.93
N HIS A 101 -4.52 -10.65 -14.10
CA HIS A 101 -3.64 -11.75 -14.49
C HIS A 101 -4.20 -13.06 -13.93
N GLU A 102 -4.53 -14.00 -14.82
CA GLU A 102 -5.12 -15.29 -14.46
C GLU A 102 -4.06 -16.35 -14.21
N LEU A 103 -3.96 -16.86 -12.98
CA LEU A 103 -3.01 -17.93 -12.65
C LEU A 103 -3.37 -19.26 -13.33
N ARG A 104 -4.66 -19.52 -13.57
CA ARG A 104 -5.19 -20.75 -14.21
C ARG A 104 -4.62 -22.06 -13.64
N GLY A 105 -4.55 -22.16 -12.32
CA GLY A 105 -3.99 -23.32 -11.62
C GLY A 105 -2.45 -23.28 -11.47
N GLY A 106 -1.80 -22.25 -11.99
CA GLY A 106 -0.41 -21.91 -11.65
C GLY A 106 -0.26 -21.53 -10.18
N ALA A 107 0.99 -21.56 -9.71
CA ALA A 107 1.33 -21.19 -8.35
C ALA A 107 1.07 -19.71 -8.10
N GLU A 108 0.70 -19.37 -6.86
CA GLU A 108 0.65 -17.98 -6.42
C GLU A 108 2.07 -17.38 -6.45
N PRO A 109 2.28 -16.24 -7.11
CA PRO A 109 3.59 -15.62 -7.20
C PRO A 109 4.05 -15.11 -5.82
N PRO A 110 5.37 -15.15 -5.54
CA PRO A 110 5.92 -14.53 -4.35
C PRO A 110 5.69 -13.01 -4.36
N VAL A 111 5.67 -12.39 -3.17
CA VAL A 111 5.40 -10.96 -3.04
C VAL A 111 6.39 -10.10 -3.83
N GLU A 112 7.65 -10.51 -3.92
CA GLU A 112 8.69 -9.81 -4.67
C GLU A 112 8.40 -9.76 -6.17
N GLU A 113 7.70 -10.76 -6.71
CA GLU A 113 7.25 -10.76 -8.09
C GLU A 113 6.05 -9.82 -8.26
N LEU A 114 5.07 -9.87 -7.36
CA LEU A 114 3.93 -8.96 -7.36
C LEU A 114 4.36 -7.48 -7.31
N ILE A 115 5.36 -7.15 -6.49
CA ILE A 115 5.91 -5.79 -6.36
C ILE A 115 6.47 -5.28 -7.68
N ARG A 116 7.04 -6.15 -8.53
CA ARG A 116 7.61 -5.75 -9.84
C ARG A 116 6.55 -5.29 -10.84
N HIS A 117 5.29 -5.67 -10.64
CA HIS A 117 4.18 -5.20 -11.47
C HIS A 117 3.63 -3.83 -11.02
N MET A 118 4.06 -3.32 -9.86
CA MET A 118 3.58 -2.07 -9.29
C MET A 118 4.41 -0.88 -9.74
N THR A 119 3.79 0.30 -9.79
CA THR A 119 4.52 1.55 -10.00
C THR A 119 5.44 1.78 -8.79
N PRO A 120 6.73 2.14 -9.00
CA PRO A 120 7.62 2.49 -7.91
C PRO A 120 7.05 3.65 -7.08
N VAL A 121 7.07 3.48 -5.76
CA VAL A 121 6.65 4.48 -4.76
C VAL A 121 7.62 4.47 -3.59
N ASP A 122 7.58 5.49 -2.74
CA ASP A 122 8.43 5.58 -1.56
C ASP A 122 8.09 4.48 -0.54
N LEU A 123 6.78 4.20 -0.35
CA LEU A 123 6.29 3.20 0.60
C LEU A 123 5.20 2.30 0.01
N LEU A 124 5.39 0.98 0.13
CA LEU A 124 4.37 -0.04 -0.07
C LEU A 124 3.85 -0.55 1.28
N ILE A 125 2.55 -0.37 1.53
CA ILE A 125 1.89 -0.93 2.72
C ILE A 125 1.21 -2.25 2.35
N ILE A 126 1.56 -3.33 3.06
CA ILE A 126 0.99 -4.66 2.83
C ILE A 126 -0.05 -4.99 3.90
N GLU A 127 -1.30 -5.25 3.47
CA GLU A 127 -2.33 -5.86 4.33
C GLU A 127 -2.42 -7.36 3.99
N GLY A 128 -1.82 -8.22 4.83
CA GLY A 128 -1.79 -9.67 4.60
C GLY A 128 -0.38 -10.23 4.67
N PHE A 129 -0.09 -11.29 3.90
CA PHE A 129 1.22 -11.95 3.84
C PHE A 129 1.86 -12.17 5.22
N LYS A 130 1.12 -12.84 6.13
CA LYS A 130 1.54 -13.02 7.53
C LYS A 130 2.94 -13.64 7.68
N SER A 131 3.30 -14.54 6.78
CA SER A 131 4.58 -15.26 6.78
C SER A 131 5.74 -14.51 6.13
N HIS A 132 5.52 -13.36 5.48
CA HIS A 132 6.60 -12.65 4.79
C HIS A 132 7.44 -11.79 5.76
N ALA A 133 8.75 -11.71 5.49
CA ALA A 133 9.76 -11.14 6.38
C ALA A 133 9.93 -9.62 6.19
N HIS A 134 8.87 -8.85 6.42
CA HIS A 134 8.90 -7.38 6.44
C HIS A 134 8.38 -6.88 7.80
N PRO A 135 8.85 -5.72 8.30
CA PRO A 135 8.36 -5.17 9.57
C PRO A 135 6.87 -4.88 9.50
N LYS A 136 6.14 -5.20 10.58
CA LYS A 136 4.69 -5.02 10.64
C LYS A 136 4.25 -4.30 11.91
N LEU A 137 3.16 -3.57 11.80
CA LEU A 137 2.38 -3.10 12.95
C LEU A 137 1.21 -4.06 13.17
N GLU A 138 1.11 -4.63 14.38
CA GLU A 138 -0.06 -5.40 14.76
C GLU A 138 -1.19 -4.47 15.22
N VAL A 139 -2.34 -4.53 14.57
CA VAL A 139 -3.58 -3.94 15.09
C VAL A 139 -4.24 -4.94 16.03
N HIS A 140 -4.16 -4.65 17.32
CA HIS A 140 -4.76 -5.45 18.38
C HIS A 140 -5.97 -4.73 18.97
N ARG A 141 -7.06 -5.47 19.16
CA ARG A 141 -8.27 -4.95 19.81
C ARG A 141 -8.72 -5.95 20.87
N PRO A 142 -8.49 -5.68 22.18
CA PRO A 142 -8.82 -6.62 23.24
C PRO A 142 -10.28 -7.06 23.25
N SER A 143 -11.21 -6.18 22.84
CA SER A 143 -12.65 -6.51 22.78
C SER A 143 -13.00 -7.66 21.82
N LEU A 144 -12.11 -8.00 20.88
CA LEU A 144 -12.32 -9.15 19.99
C LEU A 144 -12.02 -10.50 20.66
N GLY A 145 -11.43 -10.51 21.85
CA GLY A 145 -11.06 -11.73 22.58
C GLY A 145 -10.08 -12.63 21.82
N LYS A 146 -9.32 -12.07 20.87
CA LYS A 146 -8.30 -12.78 20.11
C LYS A 146 -6.92 -12.52 20.70
N PRO A 147 -6.02 -13.53 20.75
CA PRO A 147 -4.67 -13.31 21.23
C PRO A 147 -3.91 -12.37 20.31
N MET A 148 -2.86 -11.71 20.81
CA MET A 148 -1.93 -11.00 19.94
C MET A 148 -1.18 -11.98 19.02
N LEU A 149 -0.72 -11.48 17.86
CA LEU A 149 0.15 -12.22 16.95
C LEU A 149 1.58 -12.24 17.48
N TRP A 150 2.03 -11.13 18.05
CA TRP A 150 3.17 -11.13 18.97
C TRP A 150 2.81 -11.94 20.23
N PRO A 151 3.72 -12.77 20.78
CA PRO A 151 5.15 -12.88 20.48
C PRO A 151 5.51 -13.90 19.38
N SER A 152 4.55 -14.60 18.78
CA SER A 152 4.84 -15.68 17.83
C SER A 152 5.30 -15.19 16.45
N ASP A 153 4.95 -13.95 16.07
CA ASP A 153 5.45 -13.32 14.85
C ASP A 153 6.59 -12.33 15.18
N PRO A 154 7.87 -12.67 14.90
CA PRO A 154 9.02 -11.82 15.20
C PRO A 154 9.14 -10.59 14.30
N THR A 155 8.31 -10.50 13.24
CA THR A 155 8.30 -9.34 12.34
C THR A 155 7.44 -8.18 12.86
N ILE A 156 6.66 -8.41 13.92
CA ILE A 156 5.89 -7.35 14.57
C ILE A 156 6.86 -6.40 15.27
N ALA A 157 6.94 -5.17 14.76
CA ALA A 157 7.80 -4.11 15.28
C ALA A 157 7.09 -3.21 16.30
N GLY A 158 5.75 -3.21 16.32
CA GLY A 158 4.93 -2.41 17.21
C GLY A 158 3.48 -2.86 17.21
N ILE A 159 2.71 -2.39 18.20
CA ILE A 159 1.30 -2.73 18.37
C ILE A 159 0.47 -1.44 18.39
N ALA A 160 -0.61 -1.39 17.61
CA ALA A 160 -1.62 -0.35 17.70
C ALA A 160 -2.88 -0.91 18.37
N SER A 161 -3.36 -0.24 19.42
CA SER A 161 -4.46 -0.71 20.26
C SER A 161 -5.40 0.42 20.68
N ASP A 162 -6.69 0.11 20.83
CA ASP A 162 -7.71 1.01 21.38
C ASP A 162 -7.76 1.00 22.91
N GLN A 163 -6.89 0.20 23.55
CA GLN A 163 -6.72 0.13 24.99
C GLN A 163 -5.23 0.15 25.34
N ARG A 164 -4.92 0.65 26.54
CA ARG A 164 -3.58 0.55 27.11
C ARG A 164 -3.24 -0.92 27.36
N LEU A 165 -2.10 -1.35 26.85
CA LEU A 165 -1.54 -2.68 27.06
C LEU A 165 -0.29 -2.57 27.93
N GLU A 166 -0.12 -3.48 28.88
CA GLU A 166 0.99 -3.46 29.84
C GLU A 166 1.88 -4.69 29.70
N GLY A 167 3.13 -4.59 30.14
CA GLY A 167 4.07 -5.71 30.13
C GLY A 167 4.63 -6.09 28.76
N LEU A 168 4.47 -5.22 27.76
CA LEU A 168 5.00 -5.42 26.41
C LEU A 168 6.38 -4.79 26.25
N THR A 169 7.24 -5.45 25.47
CA THR A 169 8.57 -4.92 25.11
C THR A 169 8.55 -4.09 23.83
N LEU A 170 7.48 -4.20 23.04
CA LEU A 170 7.27 -3.44 21.82
C LEU A 170 6.59 -2.10 22.09
N PRO A 171 6.81 -1.07 21.24
CA PRO A 171 6.04 0.16 21.30
C PRO A 171 4.55 -0.11 21.10
N VAL A 172 3.73 0.52 21.94
CA VAL A 172 2.26 0.47 21.86
C VAL A 172 1.75 1.86 21.52
N LEU A 173 1.05 1.96 20.40
CA LEU A 173 0.53 3.21 19.83
C LEU A 173 -1.00 3.26 20.00
N PRO A 174 -1.59 4.42 20.31
CA PRO A 174 -3.04 4.59 20.28
C PRO A 174 -3.57 4.36 18.86
N LEU A 175 -4.55 3.47 18.71
CA LEU A 175 -5.08 3.09 17.39
C LEU A 175 -5.77 4.26 16.65
N ASP A 176 -6.22 5.28 17.37
CA ASP A 176 -6.83 6.49 16.82
C ASP A 176 -5.82 7.59 16.46
N ASP A 177 -4.56 7.48 16.88
CA ASP A 177 -3.48 8.43 16.58
C ASP A 177 -2.74 8.04 15.29
N ALA A 178 -3.37 8.36 14.15
CA ALA A 178 -2.80 8.07 12.84
C ALA A 178 -1.48 8.80 12.58
N ALA A 179 -1.25 9.97 13.19
CA ALA A 179 -0.02 10.73 13.01
C ALA A 179 1.16 10.04 13.70
N ALA A 180 0.99 9.62 14.96
CA ALA A 180 2.02 8.85 15.68
C ALA A 180 2.30 7.50 14.99
N ILE A 181 1.26 6.83 14.48
CA ILE A 181 1.46 5.59 13.73
C ILE A 181 2.18 5.83 12.41
N ALA A 182 1.85 6.89 11.67
CA ALA A 182 2.57 7.23 10.44
C ALA A 182 4.06 7.51 10.70
N GLU A 183 4.39 8.22 11.78
CA GLU A 183 5.79 8.46 12.19
C GLU A 183 6.51 7.17 12.52
N PHE A 184 5.87 6.29 13.28
CA PHE A 184 6.42 4.97 13.59
C PHE A 184 6.69 4.16 12.32
N VAL A 185 5.73 4.10 11.39
CA VAL A 185 5.85 3.36 10.12
C VAL A 185 7.01 3.89 9.28
N LEU A 186 7.10 5.21 9.11
CA LEU A 186 8.15 5.86 8.33
C LEU A 186 9.54 5.63 8.95
N ALA A 187 9.66 5.80 10.26
CA ALA A 187 10.90 5.53 10.99
C ALA A 187 11.33 4.06 10.88
N ALA A 188 10.39 3.12 10.96
CA ALA A 188 10.66 1.68 10.88
C ALA A 188 11.23 1.22 9.52
N VAL A 189 11.12 2.06 8.48
CA VAL A 189 11.65 1.77 7.14
C VAL A 189 12.69 2.78 6.66
N ASP A 190 13.20 3.62 7.57
CA ASP A 190 14.19 4.68 7.31
C ASP A 190 13.71 5.74 6.29
N LEU A 191 12.42 6.07 6.31
CA LEU A 191 11.89 7.24 5.62
C LEU A 191 11.75 8.38 6.63
N MET A 192 12.47 9.47 6.41
CA MET A 192 12.38 10.67 7.25
C MET A 192 11.78 11.80 6.41
N ALA A 193 10.75 12.47 6.94
CA ALA A 193 10.29 13.71 6.34
C ALA A 193 11.43 14.75 6.43
N GLY A 194 11.78 15.35 5.30
CA GLY A 194 12.79 16.42 5.22
C GLY A 194 12.29 17.76 5.70
#